data_AF-A0A7V9TI57-F1
#
_entry.id   AF-A0A7V9TI57-F1
#
_cell.length_a   1.000
_cell.length_b   1.000
_cell.length_c   1.000
_cell.angle_alpha   90.00
_cell.angle_beta   90.00
_cell.angle_gamma   90.00
#
_symmetry.space_group_name_H-M   'P 1'
#
loop_
_entity.id
_entity.type
_entity.pdbx_description
1 polymer ?
#
loop_
_entity_poly.entity_id
_entity_poly.type
_entity_poly.pdbx_seq_one_letter_code
_entity_poly.pdbx_strand_id
1 'polypeptide(L)' 'MSSFTTFLIGYIIFTIGLCIAAYLLHIQTQWIVVGAIMLVGIGILTATQRTKPRDR' A
#
# COMPACT_ATOMS: atom_id res chain seq x y z
N MET A 1 -12.46 -6.13 -14.98
CA MET A 1 -11.60 -5.24 -14.16
C MET A 1 -10.17 -5.48 -14.56
N SER A 2 -9.39 -4.43 -14.88
CA SER A 2 -8.00 -4.65 -15.26
C SER A 2 -7.24 -5.25 -14.07
N SER A 3 -6.28 -6.14 -14.32
CA SER A 3 -5.48 -6.77 -13.25
C SER A 3 -4.77 -5.74 -12.36
N PHE A 4 -4.55 -4.53 -12.88
CA PHE A 4 -4.03 -3.39 -12.12
C PHE A 4 -5.00 -2.91 -11.04
N THR A 5 -6.29 -2.77 -11.37
CA THR A 5 -7.31 -2.36 -10.40
C THR A 5 -7.44 -3.37 -9.26
N THR A 6 -7.41 -4.67 -9.56
CA THR A 6 -7.45 -5.73 -8.54
C THR A 6 -6.20 -5.71 -7.64
N PHE A 7 -5.01 -5.50 -8.21
CA PHE A 7 -3.78 -5.32 -7.42
C PHE A 7 -3.89 -4.12 -6.47
N LEU A 8 -4.37 -2.97 -6.97
CA LEU A 8 -4.49 -1.75 -6.19
C LEU A 8 -5.48 -1.92 -5.02
N ILE A 9 -6.61 -2.57 -5.27
CA ILE A 9 -7.61 -2.90 -4.24
C ILE A 9 -6.98 -3.80 -3.16
N GLY A 10 -6.30 -4.88 -3.56
CA GLY A 10 -5.61 -5.77 -2.62
C GLY A 10 -4.55 -5.06 -1.79
N TYR A 11 -3.80 -4.14 -2.41
CA TYR A 11 -2.78 -3.34 -1.73
C TYR A 11 -3.36 -2.39 -0.68
N ILE A 12 -4.49 -1.74 -0.97
CA ILE A 12 -5.18 -0.86 -0.02
C ILE A 12 -5.70 -1.67 1.17
N ILE A 13 -6.33 -2.83 0.92
CA ILE A 13 -6.81 -3.73 1.98
C ILE A 13 -5.65 -4.18 2.87
N PHE A 14 -4.52 -4.57 2.28
CA PHE A 14 -3.31 -4.95 3.01
C PHE A 14 -2.81 -3.80 3.91
N THR A 15 -2.76 -2.58 3.38
CA THR A 15 -2.29 -1.39 4.11
C THR A 15 -3.20 -1.08 5.31
N ILE A 16 -4.52 -1.12 5.12
CA ILE A 16 -5.49 -0.90 6.21
C ILE A 16 -5.38 -2.00 7.27
N GLY A 17 -5.29 -3.27 6.85
CA GLY A 17 -5.13 -4.40 7.76
C GLY A 17 -3.87 -4.27 8.64
N LEU A 18 -2.76 -3.80 8.06
CA LEU A 18 -1.53 -3.59 8.82
C LEU A 18 -1.65 -2.44 9.83
N CYS A 19 -2.34 -1.36 9.48
CA CYS A 19 -2.61 -0.24 10.40
C CYS A 19 -3.46 -0.70 11.59
N ILE A 20 -4.50 -1.52 11.34
CA ILE A 20 -5.36 -2.06 12.39
C ILE A 20 -4.58 -3.03 13.28
N ALA A 21 -3.76 -3.91 12.70
CA ALA A 21 -2.90 -4.81 13.47
C ALA A 21 -1.91 -4.05 14.37
N ALA A 22 -1.28 -2.99 13.87
CA ALA A 22 -0.39 -2.15 14.64
C ALA A 22 -1.12 -1.40 15.77
N TYR A 23 -2.37 -0.99 15.54
CA TYR A 23 -3.21 -0.38 16.57
C TYR A 23 -3.57 -1.38 17.68
N LEU A 24 -3.90 -2.63 17.31
CA LEU A 24 -4.19 -3.71 18.27
C LEU A 24 -2.95 -4.10 19.10
N LEU A 25 -1.75 -3.95 18.53
CA LEU A 25 -0.47 -4.15 19.23
C LEU A 25 -0.09 -2.99 20.17
N HIS A 26 -0.96 -1.99 20.33
CA HIS A 26 -0.72 -0.79 21.14
C HIS A 26 0.57 -0.04 20.74
N ILE A 27 0.95 -0.10 19.47
CA ILE A 27 2.05 0.70 18.95
C ILE A 27 1.64 2.17 18.97
N GLN A 28 2.58 3.05 19.35
CA GLN A 28 2.36 4.49 19.34
C GLN A 28 1.85 4.98 17.97
N THR A 29 0.72 5.69 17.96
CA THR A 29 0.00 6.11 16.75
C THR A 29 0.89 6.83 15.73
N GLN A 30 1.87 7.59 16.21
CA GLN A 30 2.82 8.30 15.36
C GLN A 30 3.62 7.35 14.45
N TRP A 31 4.02 6.18 14.95
CA TRP A 31 4.71 5.15 14.17
C TRP A 31 3.79 4.45 13.17
N ILE A 32 2.51 4.26 13.52
CA ILE A 32 1.50 3.71 12.60
C ILE A 32 1.31 4.64 11.40
N VAL A 33 1.24 5.96 11.65
CA VAL A 33 1.11 6.97 10.58
C VAL A 33 2.34 6.98 9.69
N VAL A 34 3.55 6.95 10.26
CA VAL A 34 4.80 6.86 9.48
C VAL A 34 4.82 5.60 8.60
N GLY A 35 4.45 4.45 9.17
CA GLY A 35 4.34 3.19 8.43
C GLY A 35 3.31 3.23 7.31
N ALA A 36 2.13 3.83 7.57
CA ALA A 36 1.09 4.00 6.56
C ALA A 36 1.57 4.89 5.39
N ILE A 37 2.25 6.00 5.68
CA ILE A 37 2.80 6.89 4.65
C ILE A 37 3.84 6.15 3.78
N MET A 38 4.74 5.37 4.42
CA MET A 38 5.72 4.56 3.68
C MET A 38 5.05 3.53 2.77
N LEU A 39 4.03 2.82 3.26
CA LEU A 39 3.27 1.85 2.45
C LEU A 39 2.56 2.53 1.28
N VAL A 40 1.92 3.68 1.49
CA VAL A 40 1.31 4.43 0.39
C VAL A 40 2.35 4.78 -0.68
N GLY A 41 3.55 5.22 -0.28
CA GLY A 41 4.65 5.49 -1.20
C GLY A 41 5.06 4.26 -2.02
N ILE A 42 5.22 3.10 -1.37
CA ILE A 42 5.54 1.83 -2.04
C ILE A 42 4.42 1.42 -3.01
N GLY A 43 3.16 1.59 -2.62
CA GLY A 43 2.00 1.31 -3.48
C GLY A 43 2.01 2.12 -4.76
N ILE A 44 2.33 3.42 -4.65
CA ILE A 44 2.44 4.33 -5.81
C ILE A 44 3.61 3.92 -6.70
N LEU A 45 4.79 3.65 -6.14
CA LEU A 45 5.96 3.22 -6.91
C LEU A 45 5.71 1.90 -7.65
N THR A 46 5.03 0.95 -7.01
CA THR A 46 4.68 -0.33 -7.63
C THR A 46 3.64 -0.15 -8.73
N ALA A 47 2.69 0.76 -8.53
CA ALA A 47 1.68 1.08 -9.52
C ALA A 47 2.29 1.72 -10.78
N THR A 48 3.24 2.65 -10.63
CA THR A 48 3.90 3.34 -11.75
C THR A 48 4.83 2.43 -12.55
N GLN A 49 5.46 1.45 -11.91
CA GLN A 49 6.24 0.44 -12.63
C GLN A 49 5.39 -0.43 -13.55
N ARG A 50 4.14 -0.74 -13.15
CA ARG A 50 3.22 -1.53 -13.97
C ARG A 50 2.62 -0.75 -15.14
N THR A 51 2.64 0.58 -15.09
CA THR A 51 2.18 1.44 -16.19
C THR A 51 3.30 1.81 -17.16
N LYS A 52 4.55 1.39 -16.93
CA LYS A 52 5.62 1.58 -17.90
C LYS A 52 5.29 0.77 -19.16
N PRO A 53 5.08 1.40 -20.33
CA PRO A 53 4.93 0.69 -21.58
C PRO A 53 6.20 -0.14 -21.79
N ARG A 54 6.04 -1.41 -22.13
CA ARG A 54 7.17 -2.26 -22.50
C ARG A 54 7.86 -1.57 -23.68
N ASP A 55 9.04 -1.00 -23.42
CA ASP A 55 9.85 -0.39 -24.46
C ASP A 55 10.15 -1.48 -25.50
N ARG A 56 9.86 -1.16 -26.77
CA ARG A 56 9.78 -2.14 -27.86
C ARG A 56 11.16 -2.69 -28.22
#